data_AF-A0A3C0ZBG8-F1
#
_entry.id   AF-A0A3C0ZBG8-F1
#
_cell.length_a   1.000
_cell.length_b   1.000
_cell.length_c   1.000
_cell.angle_alpha   90.00
_cell.angle_beta   90.00
_cell.angle_gamma   90.00
#
_symmetry.space_group_name_H-M   'P 1'
#
loop_
_entity.id
_entity.type
_entity.pdbx_description
1 polymer ?
#
loop_
_entity_poly.entity_id
_entity_poly.type
_entity_poly.pdbx_seq_one_letter_code
_entity_poly.pdbx_strand_id
1 'polypeptide(L)'
;MKVAGTNRNNNTGEIIIAFNTNPLVIGNVSDLAFATTMLHESIHAYLTAFFYDDPTAATMTYPQLFEKYTKKKAFSNGAQHETIARDFITDLAASIKNYGELKGYHLDKQIYDDIAWKGLLETDAFKNLSDVDKSRITDRIMAEQYDTRKDKGVTQKGVRMGC
;
A
#
# COMPACT_ATOMS: atom_id res chain seq x y z
N MET A 1 5.42 10.40 -6.54
CA MET A 1 5.79 9.65 -7.77
C MET A 1 5.23 8.23 -7.63
N LYS A 2 4.57 7.67 -8.65
CA LYS A 2 3.88 6.36 -8.55
C LYS A 2 4.91 5.21 -8.53
N VAL A 3 4.84 4.31 -7.54
CA VAL A 3 5.84 3.24 -7.30
C VAL A 3 5.44 1.89 -7.91
N ALA A 4 4.15 1.63 -8.02
CA ALA A 4 3.54 0.52 -8.76
C ALA A 4 2.10 0.92 -9.11
N GLY A 5 1.37 0.03 -9.80
CA GLY A 5 -0.07 0.20 -10.00
C GLY A 5 -0.74 -1.05 -10.57
N THR A 6 -1.94 -1.30 -10.08
CA THR A 6 -2.81 -2.39 -10.52
C THR A 6 -3.75 -1.95 -11.65
N ASN A 7 -3.90 -2.77 -12.69
CA ASN A 7 -4.79 -2.53 -13.83
C ASN A 7 -5.43 -3.84 -14.30
N ARG A 8 -6.63 -3.80 -14.89
CA ARG A 8 -7.23 -4.95 -15.57
C ARG A 8 -6.89 -4.95 -17.05
N ASN A 9 -6.48 -6.10 -17.60
CA ASN A 9 -6.45 -6.33 -19.03
C ASN A 9 -7.89 -6.50 -19.53
N ASN A 10 -8.37 -5.55 -20.34
CA ASN A 10 -9.76 -5.57 -20.80
C ASN A 10 -10.09 -6.69 -21.79
N ASN A 11 -9.06 -7.30 -22.41
CA ASN A 11 -9.24 -8.36 -23.40
C ASN A 11 -9.28 -9.76 -22.78
N THR A 12 -8.45 -10.01 -21.75
CA THR A 12 -8.33 -11.33 -21.09
C THR A 12 -9.04 -11.40 -19.74
N GLY A 13 -9.29 -10.25 -19.11
CA GLY A 13 -9.82 -10.14 -17.76
C GLY A 13 -8.79 -10.24 -16.64
N GLU A 14 -7.53 -10.52 -16.95
CA GLU A 14 -6.43 -10.63 -15.99
C GLU A 14 -6.21 -9.32 -15.21
N ILE A 15 -5.90 -9.45 -13.91
CA ILE A 15 -5.50 -8.32 -13.08
C ILE A 15 -3.97 -8.29 -13.01
N ILE A 16 -3.38 -7.18 -13.49
CA ILE A 16 -1.94 -7.01 -13.67
C ILE A 16 -1.44 -5.97 -12.67
N ILE A 17 -0.52 -6.39 -11.79
CA ILE A 17 0.27 -5.49 -10.95
C ILE A 17 1.54 -5.13 -11.71
N ALA A 18 1.73 -3.84 -12.00
CA ALA A 18 2.93 -3.32 -12.67
C ALA A 18 3.78 -2.50 -11.69
N PHE A 19 5.03 -2.91 -11.46
CA PHE A 19 5.99 -2.15 -10.66
C PHE A 19 6.70 -1.11 -11.52
N ASN A 20 7.01 0.06 -10.95
CA ASN A 20 7.79 1.08 -11.65
C ASN A 20 9.23 0.58 -11.85
N THR A 21 9.71 0.55 -13.09
CA THR A 21 11.05 0.07 -13.46
C THR A 21 12.10 1.19 -13.52
N ASN A 22 11.74 2.44 -13.21
CA ASN A 22 12.67 3.56 -13.17
C ASN A 22 13.78 3.31 -12.12
N PRO A 23 15.08 3.29 -12.50
CA PRO A 23 16.18 3.04 -11.58
C PRO A 23 16.22 3.97 -10.36
N LEU A 24 15.74 5.21 -10.47
CA LEU A 24 15.66 6.15 -9.35
C LEU A 24 14.58 5.77 -8.31
N VAL A 25 13.62 4.93 -8.69
CA VAL A 25 12.58 4.40 -7.81
C VAL A 25 12.98 3.05 -7.22
N ILE A 26 13.62 2.16 -8.00
CA ILE A 26 13.96 0.80 -7.52
C ILE A 26 15.38 0.66 -6.96
N GLY A 27 16.33 1.52 -7.34
CA GLY A 27 17.75 1.35 -6.97
C GLY A 27 18.03 1.52 -5.46
N ASN A 28 17.26 2.34 -4.76
CA ASN A 28 17.42 2.59 -3.33
C ASN A 28 16.30 1.99 -2.46
N VAL A 29 15.35 1.24 -3.03
CA VAL A 29 14.22 0.70 -2.25
C VAL A 29 14.70 -0.36 -1.25
N SER A 30 14.21 -0.31 -0.02
CA SER A 30 14.39 -1.40 0.95
C SER A 30 13.40 -2.53 0.68
N ASP A 31 13.75 -3.74 1.10
CA ASP A 31 12.89 -4.92 1.01
C ASP A 31 11.55 -4.74 1.75
N LEU A 32 11.56 -4.08 2.92
CA LEU A 32 10.36 -3.64 3.64
C LEU A 32 9.47 -2.72 2.79
N ALA A 33 10.04 -1.69 2.17
CA ALA A 33 9.28 -0.80 1.28
C ALA A 33 8.77 -1.54 0.04
N PHE A 34 9.54 -2.46 -0.52
CA PHE A 34 9.14 -3.23 -1.70
C PHE A 34 7.99 -4.18 -1.38
N ALA A 35 8.12 -4.99 -0.32
CA ALA A 35 7.08 -5.89 0.18
C ALA A 35 5.78 -5.14 0.50
N THR A 36 5.88 -3.94 1.08
CA THR A 36 4.71 -3.07 1.32
C THR A 36 3.99 -2.70 0.03
N THR A 37 4.71 -2.37 -1.04
CA THR A 37 4.07 -2.11 -2.35
C THR A 37 3.48 -3.39 -2.94
N MET A 38 4.14 -4.55 -2.81
CA MET A 38 3.53 -5.82 -3.24
C MET A 38 2.20 -6.08 -2.54
N LEU A 39 2.13 -5.88 -1.22
CA LEU A 39 0.92 -6.08 -0.42
C LEU A 39 -0.17 -5.05 -0.78
N HIS A 40 0.18 -3.77 -0.89
CA HIS A 40 -0.74 -2.69 -1.28
C HIS A 40 -1.38 -2.96 -2.65
N GLU A 41 -0.59 -3.32 -3.66
CA GLU A 41 -1.11 -3.66 -4.99
C GLU A 41 -1.85 -5.01 -5.00
N SER A 42 -1.52 -5.94 -4.11
CA SER A 42 -2.30 -7.18 -3.96
C SER A 42 -3.71 -6.93 -3.42
N ILE A 43 -3.88 -5.94 -2.53
CA ILE A 43 -5.22 -5.51 -2.07
C ILE A 43 -5.99 -4.86 -3.22
N HIS A 44 -5.37 -3.97 -4.01
CA HIS A 44 -5.97 -3.44 -5.24
C HIS A 44 -6.38 -4.56 -6.20
N ALA A 45 -5.52 -5.58 -6.38
CA ALA A 45 -5.78 -6.67 -7.29
C ALA A 45 -6.94 -7.55 -6.81
N TYR A 46 -6.99 -7.88 -5.53
CA TYR A 46 -8.10 -8.58 -4.89
C TYR A 46 -9.43 -7.82 -5.06
N LEU A 47 -9.47 -6.53 -4.69
CA LEU A 47 -10.68 -5.71 -4.81
C LEU A 47 -11.13 -5.54 -6.26
N THR A 48 -10.19 -5.51 -7.21
CA THR A 48 -10.50 -5.42 -8.64
C THR A 48 -11.01 -6.76 -9.18
N ALA A 49 -10.38 -7.89 -8.84
CA ALA A 49 -10.87 -9.21 -9.23
C ALA A 49 -12.29 -9.46 -8.69
N PHE A 50 -12.50 -9.19 -7.40
CA PHE A 50 -13.80 -9.32 -6.73
C PHE A 50 -14.90 -8.45 -7.37
N PHE A 51 -14.57 -7.25 -7.88
CA PHE A 51 -15.52 -6.43 -8.63
C PHE A 51 -15.99 -7.08 -9.95
N TYR A 52 -15.11 -7.76 -10.67
CA TYR A 52 -15.40 -8.29 -12.00
C TYR A 52 -15.98 -9.71 -12.00
N ASP A 53 -15.94 -10.43 -10.88
CA ASP A 53 -16.30 -11.85 -10.79
C ASP A 53 -17.71 -12.11 -10.20
N ASP A 54 -18.38 -11.13 -9.56
CA ASP A 54 -19.62 -11.37 -8.79
C ASP A 54 -20.93 -10.89 -9.49
N PRO A 55 -21.90 -11.79 -9.80
CA PRO A 55 -23.21 -11.43 -10.36
C PRO A 55 -24.26 -10.89 -9.38
N THR A 56 -24.16 -11.16 -8.06
CA THR A 56 -25.05 -10.62 -7.02
C THR A 56 -24.38 -10.79 -5.65
N ALA A 57 -23.52 -9.83 -5.29
CA ALA A 57 -22.74 -9.75 -4.05
C ALA A 57 -23.38 -10.53 -2.88
N ALA A 58 -22.79 -11.67 -2.53
CA ALA A 58 -23.53 -12.82 -2.01
C ALA A 58 -24.06 -12.77 -0.55
N THR A 59 -25.08 -11.92 -0.29
CA THR A 59 -26.15 -11.99 0.75
C THR A 59 -26.01 -11.56 2.25
N MET A 60 -24.87 -11.13 2.82
CA MET A 60 -24.74 -10.98 4.30
C MET A 60 -24.49 -9.55 4.88
N THR A 61 -23.57 -9.37 5.85
CA THR A 61 -23.08 -8.10 6.41
C THR A 61 -21.54 -8.09 6.59
N TYR A 62 -20.92 -6.90 6.61
CA TYR A 62 -19.54 -6.59 6.16
C TYR A 62 -19.38 -6.74 4.64
N PRO A 63 -19.73 -7.89 4.04
CA PRO A 63 -20.83 -8.07 3.09
C PRO A 63 -22.05 -7.09 3.08
N GLN A 64 -21.85 -5.80 3.33
CA GLN A 64 -22.70 -4.68 2.87
C GLN A 64 -21.95 -3.77 1.86
N LEU A 65 -20.64 -4.01 1.72
CA LEU A 65 -19.64 -3.61 0.72
C LEU A 65 -20.10 -3.34 -0.75
N PHE A 66 -21.16 -3.87 -1.36
CA PHE A 66 -21.69 -5.23 -1.56
C PHE A 66 -23.13 -5.08 -2.07
N GLU A 67 -24.03 -4.45 -1.30
CA GLU A 67 -25.43 -4.24 -1.73
C GLU A 67 -25.54 -3.33 -2.96
N LYS A 68 -24.52 -2.50 -3.22
CA LYS A 68 -24.25 -1.90 -4.53
C LYS A 68 -22.79 -1.48 -4.71
N TYR A 69 -22.20 -1.85 -5.85
CA TYR A 69 -21.27 -1.00 -6.60
C TYR A 69 -22.03 0.21 -7.18
N THR A 70 -22.42 1.19 -6.34
CA THR A 70 -23.49 2.19 -6.57
C THR A 70 -23.49 2.91 -7.93
N LYS A 71 -24.04 2.21 -8.92
CA LYS A 71 -24.71 2.72 -10.12
C LYS A 71 -23.87 3.69 -10.97
N LYS A 72 -23.03 3.08 -11.82
CA LYS A 72 -22.47 3.64 -13.08
C LYS A 72 -21.44 4.78 -12.95
N LYS A 73 -20.21 4.44 -12.52
CA LYS A 73 -18.93 4.70 -13.23
C LYS A 73 -17.72 4.41 -12.33
N ALA A 74 -16.82 3.55 -12.81
CA ALA A 74 -15.42 3.35 -12.37
C ALA A 74 -15.11 3.47 -10.86
N PHE A 75 -14.88 2.32 -10.21
CA PHE A 75 -14.19 2.25 -8.92
C PHE A 75 -12.82 2.94 -9.06
N SER A 76 -12.65 4.12 -8.48
CA SER A 76 -11.49 4.96 -8.72
C SER A 76 -10.33 4.58 -7.80
N ASN A 77 -9.10 4.76 -8.29
CA ASN A 77 -7.87 4.56 -7.52
C ASN A 77 -7.89 5.36 -6.19
N GLY A 78 -8.57 6.50 -6.13
CA GLY A 78 -8.75 7.28 -4.90
C GLY A 78 -9.66 6.57 -3.89
N ALA A 79 -10.83 6.08 -4.32
CA ALA A 79 -11.74 5.33 -3.45
C ALA A 79 -11.10 4.05 -2.91
N GLN A 80 -10.30 3.35 -3.73
CA GLN A 80 -9.48 2.22 -3.27
C GLN A 80 -8.49 2.63 -2.18
N HIS A 81 -7.75 3.74 -2.36
CA HIS A 81 -6.80 4.21 -1.35
C HIS A 81 -7.51 4.58 -0.02
N GLU A 82 -8.66 5.25 -0.04
CA GLU A 82 -9.43 5.52 1.18
C GLU A 82 -9.87 4.24 1.89
N THR A 83 -10.36 3.24 1.15
CA THR A 83 -10.73 1.93 1.72
C THR A 83 -9.52 1.24 2.35
N ILE A 84 -8.37 1.22 1.69
CA ILE A 84 -7.14 0.64 2.26
C ILE A 84 -6.73 1.39 3.53
N ALA A 85 -6.72 2.72 3.49
CA ALA A 85 -6.30 3.56 4.61
C ALA A 85 -7.22 3.50 5.84
N ARG A 86 -8.53 3.28 5.64
CA ARG A 86 -9.49 3.15 6.75
C ARG A 86 -9.60 1.72 7.28
N ASP A 87 -9.73 0.75 6.37
CA ASP A 87 -10.18 -0.60 6.73
C ASP A 87 -9.05 -1.64 6.76
N PHE A 88 -7.99 -1.45 5.96
CA PHE A 88 -6.89 -2.42 5.81
C PHE A 88 -5.54 -1.96 6.36
N ILE A 89 -5.39 -0.72 6.83
CA ILE A 89 -4.09 -0.16 7.25
C ILE A 89 -3.45 -0.97 8.38
N THR A 90 -4.26 -1.46 9.33
CA THR A 90 -3.82 -2.31 10.45
C THR A 90 -3.35 -3.68 9.96
N ASP A 91 -4.09 -4.29 9.03
CA ASP A 91 -3.76 -5.61 8.48
C ASP A 91 -2.53 -5.55 7.57
N LEU A 92 -2.37 -4.45 6.84
CA LEU A 92 -1.18 -4.15 6.05
C LEU A 92 0.05 -3.98 6.96
N ALA A 93 -0.06 -3.18 8.03
CA ALA A 93 1.00 -3.04 9.03
C ALA A 93 1.37 -4.37 9.70
N ALA A 94 0.39 -5.19 10.08
CA ALA A 94 0.60 -6.53 10.62
C ALA A 94 1.29 -7.47 9.61
N SER A 95 0.90 -7.39 8.34
CA SER A 95 1.51 -8.19 7.26
C SER A 95 2.96 -7.81 7.00
N ILE A 96 3.29 -6.51 7.01
CA ILE A 96 4.69 -6.04 6.85
C ILE A 96 5.51 -6.38 8.09
N LYS A 97 4.92 -6.32 9.29
CA LYS A 97 5.57 -6.78 10.54
C LYS A 97 5.92 -8.26 10.45
N ASN A 98 4.96 -9.12 10.09
CA ASN A 98 5.18 -10.56 9.93
C ASN A 98 6.28 -10.85 8.88
N TYR A 99 6.27 -10.15 7.75
CA TYR A 99 7.33 -10.23 6.75
C TYR A 99 8.70 -9.85 7.35
N GLY A 100 8.77 -8.75 8.11
CA GLY A 100 9.99 -8.28 8.72
C GLY A 100 10.54 -9.24 9.79
N GLU A 101 9.68 -9.80 10.63
CA GLU A 101 10.07 -10.80 11.64
C GLU A 101 10.57 -12.09 10.97
N LEU A 102 9.95 -12.53 9.86
CA LEU A 102 10.45 -13.65 9.04
C LEU A 102 11.80 -13.35 8.35
N LYS A 103 12.14 -12.07 8.16
CA LYS A 103 13.47 -11.62 7.70
C LYS A 103 14.49 -11.48 8.84
N GLY A 104 14.09 -11.69 10.10
CA GLY A 104 14.95 -11.49 11.26
C GLY A 104 15.05 -10.03 11.74
N TYR A 105 14.15 -9.16 11.32
CA TYR A 105 14.10 -7.78 11.81
C TYR A 105 13.41 -7.70 13.17
N HIS A 106 14.05 -6.99 14.10
CA HIS A 106 13.52 -6.67 15.43
C HIS A 106 13.36 -5.15 15.53
N LEU A 107 12.25 -4.64 14.98
CA LEU A 107 11.96 -3.20 14.88
C LEU A 107 10.73 -2.86 15.72
N ASP A 108 10.67 -1.61 16.20
CA ASP A 108 9.49 -1.08 16.87
C ASP A 108 8.24 -1.17 15.97
N LYS A 109 7.09 -1.51 16.56
CA LYS A 109 5.79 -1.60 15.85
C LYS A 109 5.52 -0.36 14.98
N GLN A 110 5.87 0.83 15.50
CA GLN A 110 5.70 2.11 14.80
C GLN A 110 6.36 2.11 13.41
N ILE A 111 7.50 1.44 13.22
CA ILE A 111 8.17 1.38 11.92
C ILE A 111 7.28 0.68 10.88
N TYR A 112 6.62 -0.41 11.25
CA TYR A 112 5.72 -1.15 10.35
C TYR A 112 4.41 -0.39 10.11
N ASP A 113 3.85 0.21 11.16
CA ASP A 113 2.67 1.07 11.08
C ASP A 113 2.89 2.25 10.12
N ASP A 114 4.09 2.83 10.13
CA ASP A 114 4.45 3.98 9.29
C ASP A 114 4.65 3.59 7.82
N ILE A 115 5.35 2.48 7.60
CA ILE A 115 5.61 2.01 6.23
C ILE A 115 4.28 1.60 5.57
N ALA A 116 3.30 1.08 6.31
CA ALA A 116 1.98 0.71 5.79
C ALA A 116 1.23 1.87 5.09
N TRP A 117 1.50 3.13 5.45
CA TRP A 117 0.93 4.31 4.79
C TRP A 117 1.53 4.61 3.40
N LYS A 118 2.52 3.83 2.95
CA LYS A 118 3.13 3.98 1.63
C LYS A 118 2.09 3.81 0.51
N GLY A 119 1.93 4.86 -0.29
CA GLY A 119 0.91 4.94 -1.35
C GLY A 119 -0.39 5.62 -0.92
N LEU A 120 -0.59 5.85 0.37
CA LEU A 120 -1.83 6.36 0.97
C LEU A 120 -1.73 7.82 1.45
N LEU A 121 -0.61 8.50 1.20
CA LEU A 121 -0.36 9.88 1.68
C LEU A 121 -1.34 10.93 1.12
N GLU A 122 -1.99 10.63 -0.01
CA GLU A 122 -3.00 11.51 -0.62
C GLU A 122 -4.42 11.24 -0.10
N THR A 123 -4.60 10.32 0.86
CA THR A 123 -5.91 9.99 1.42
C THR A 123 -6.38 11.00 2.44
N ASP A 124 -7.70 11.17 2.57
CA ASP A 124 -8.30 11.99 3.61
C ASP A 124 -8.06 11.38 5.00
N ALA A 125 -8.05 10.04 5.09
CA ALA A 125 -7.60 9.32 6.29
C ALA A 125 -6.19 9.74 6.75
N PHE A 126 -5.22 9.84 5.83
CA PHE A 126 -3.86 10.32 6.15
C PHE A 126 -3.81 11.82 6.45
N LYS A 127 -4.50 12.67 5.68
CA LYS A 127 -4.50 14.13 5.87
C LYS A 127 -5.01 14.55 7.24
N ASN A 128 -5.97 13.78 7.79
CA ASN A 128 -6.57 14.00 9.11
C ASN A 128 -5.66 13.58 10.29
N LEU A 129 -4.51 12.95 10.04
CA LEU A 129 -3.50 12.70 11.08
C LEU A 129 -2.83 14.00 11.55
N SER A 130 -2.20 13.96 12.73
CA SER A 130 -1.44 15.10 13.25
C SER A 130 -0.24 15.44 12.35
N ASP A 131 0.20 16.70 12.35
CA ASP A 131 1.36 17.11 11.54
C ASP A 131 2.66 16.39 11.96
N VAL A 132 2.77 16.01 13.24
CA VAL A 132 3.86 15.19 13.78
C VAL A 132 3.83 13.80 13.15
N ASP A 133 2.67 13.14 13.12
CA ASP A 133 2.52 11.82 12.53
C ASP A 133 2.74 11.86 11.02
N LYS A 134 2.17 12.85 10.31
CA LYS A 134 2.36 13.01 8.86
C LYS A 134 3.83 13.22 8.50
N SER A 135 4.58 14.03 9.25
CA SER A 135 6.03 14.18 9.02
C SER A 135 6.78 12.89 9.31
N ARG A 136 6.53 12.25 10.46
CA ARG A 136 7.19 11.02 10.89
C ARG A 136 6.99 9.87 9.90
N ILE A 137 5.75 9.64 9.47
CA ILE A 137 5.36 8.64 8.46
C ILE A 137 6.00 8.96 7.11
N THR A 138 5.91 10.22 6.65
CA THR A 138 6.51 10.64 5.37
C THR A 138 8.02 10.46 5.37
N ASP A 139 8.70 10.84 6.46
CA ASP A 139 10.15 10.72 6.56
C ASP A 139 10.60 9.25 6.65
N ARG A 140 9.85 8.38 7.33
CA ARG A 140 10.05 6.92 7.32
C ARG A 140 9.90 6.35 5.91
N ILE A 141 8.82 6.65 5.20
CA ILE A 141 8.59 6.18 3.83
C ILE A 141 9.69 6.67 2.88
N MET A 142 10.10 7.94 3.00
CA MET A 142 11.15 8.54 2.17
C MET A 142 12.55 7.97 2.45
N ALA A 143 12.81 7.52 3.68
CA ALA A 143 13.99 6.73 4.00
C ALA A 143 13.91 5.35 3.34
N GLU A 144 12.89 4.54 3.64
CA GLU A 144 12.78 3.17 3.12
C GLU A 144 12.74 3.10 1.58
N GLN A 145 12.05 4.03 0.91
CA GLN A 145 11.88 4.00 -0.55
C GLN A 145 13.08 4.58 -1.33
N TYR A 146 13.79 5.58 -0.79
CA TYR A 146 14.78 6.34 -1.56
C TYR A 146 16.14 6.53 -0.88
N ASP A 147 16.33 6.03 0.35
CA ASP A 147 17.50 6.29 1.22
C ASP A 147 17.76 7.78 1.50
N THR A 148 16.68 8.57 1.53
CA THR A 148 16.72 9.99 1.90
C THR A 148 16.39 10.18 3.39
N ARG A 149 16.46 11.41 3.92
CA ARG A 149 16.18 11.75 5.36
C ARG A 149 17.27 11.41 6.37
N LYS A 150 18.48 11.07 5.92
CA LYS A 150 19.68 10.98 6.78
C LYS A 150 20.00 12.31 7.50
N ASP A 151 19.70 13.43 6.85
CA ASP A 151 19.71 14.79 7.39
C ASP A 151 18.79 14.97 8.61
N LYS A 152 17.71 14.19 8.71
CA LYS A 152 16.80 14.12 9.86
C LYS A 152 17.10 12.97 10.82
N GLY A 153 18.22 12.26 10.65
CA GLY A 153 18.55 11.06 11.41
C GLY A 153 17.69 9.83 11.10
N VAL A 154 16.88 9.87 10.03
CA VAL A 154 16.02 8.74 9.64
C VAL A 154 16.73 7.92 8.56
N THR A 155 17.13 6.70 8.92
CA THR A 155 17.80 5.75 8.01
C THR A 155 16.89 4.56 7.67
N GLN A 156 17.17 3.88 6.54
CA GLN A 156 16.53 2.62 6.16
C GLN A 156 16.66 1.57 7.28
N LYS A 157 15.60 0.78 7.48
CA LYS A 157 15.57 -0.37 8.39
C LYS A 157 15.52 -1.69 7.65
N GLY A 158 14.92 -1.73 6.46
CA GLY A 158 15.03 -2.87 5.56
C GLY A 158 16.36 -2.88 4.79
N VAL A 159 16.72 -4.03 4.24
CA VAL A 159 17.89 -4.20 3.38
C VAL A 159 17.62 -3.62 1.99
N ARG A 160 18.58 -2.88 1.42
CA ARG A 160 18.48 -2.36 0.06
C ARG A 160 18.38 -3.49 -0.97
N MET A 161 17.44 -3.35 -1.90
CA MET A 161 17.19 -4.31 -2.99
C MET A 161 18.00 -4.02 -4.27
N GLY A 162 18.52 -2.80 -4.44
CA GLY A 162 19.41 -2.45 -5.55
C GLY A 162 20.86 -2.86 -5.30
N CYS A 163 21.53 -3.28 -6.39
CA CYS A 163 22.92 -3.71 -6.44
C CYS A 163 23.92 -2.57 -6.20
#